data_AF-H0F4K0-F1
#
_entry.id   AF-H0F4K0-F1
#
_cell.length_a   1.000
_cell.length_b   1.000
_cell.length_c   1.000
_cell.angle_alpha   90.00
_cell.angle_beta   90.00
_cell.angle_gamma   90.00
#
_symmetry.space_group_name_H-M   'P 1'
#
loop_
_entity.id
_entity.type
_entity.pdbx_description
1 polymer ?
#
loop_
_entity_poly.entity_id
_entity_poly.type
_entity_poly.pdbx_seq_one_letter_code
_entity_poly.pdbx_strand_id
1 'polypeptide(L)'
;MWGIFAAAASQPAPDASGQVFEHFYFSLQAAVAGLGVAIGPWQLVRDDLNSGVLAAPMGFVEDGSRYCLLSPQPLQPGSPQADLLEWLRAAS
;
A
#
# COMPACT_ATOMS: atom_id res chain seq x y z
N MET A 1 -11.56 -3.72 -6.86
CA MET A 1 -10.66 -3.55 -5.69
C MET A 1 -11.03 -4.53 -4.56
N TRP A 2 -12.24 -4.46 -3.99
CA TRP A 2 -12.70 -5.44 -2.98
C TRP A 2 -12.75 -6.88 -3.47
N GLY A 3 -13.21 -7.15 -4.70
CA GLY A 3 -13.19 -8.51 -5.26
C GLY A 3 -11.79 -9.09 -5.46
N ILE A 4 -10.80 -8.25 -5.78
CA ILE A 4 -9.39 -8.67 -5.92
C ILE A 4 -8.83 -9.05 -4.55
N PHE A 5 -9.05 -8.19 -3.55
CA PHE A 5 -8.66 -8.48 -2.17
C PHE A 5 -9.35 -9.74 -1.64
N ALA A 6 -10.66 -9.87 -1.83
CA ALA A 6 -11.42 -11.03 -1.37
C ALA A 6 -10.88 -12.33 -1.98
N ALA A 7 -10.58 -12.33 -3.27
CA ALA A 7 -9.93 -13.47 -3.92
C ALA A 7 -8.52 -13.74 -3.37
N ALA A 8 -7.68 -12.71 -3.21
CA ALA A 8 -6.32 -12.85 -2.69
C ALA A 8 -6.27 -13.32 -1.21
N ALA A 9 -7.20 -12.83 -0.39
CA ALA A 9 -7.33 -13.16 1.03
C ALA A 9 -8.17 -14.41 1.29
N SER A 10 -8.69 -15.07 0.24
CA SER A 10 -9.63 -16.21 0.36
C SER A 10 -10.84 -15.89 1.25
N GLN A 11 -11.37 -14.67 1.12
CA GLN A 11 -12.54 -14.17 1.84
C GLN A 11 -13.74 -14.02 0.90
N PRO A 12 -14.98 -14.11 1.41
CA PRO A 12 -16.15 -13.74 0.61
C PRO A 12 -16.08 -12.24 0.28
N ALA A 13 -16.42 -11.88 -0.97
CA ALA A 13 -16.58 -10.49 -1.32
C ALA A 13 -17.77 -9.89 -0.54
N PRO A 14 -17.65 -8.66 -0.01
CA PRO A 14 -18.77 -8.05 0.69
C PRO A 14 -19.95 -7.81 -0.27
N ASP A 15 -21.17 -8.10 0.21
CA ASP A 15 -22.43 -7.85 -0.53
C ASP A 15 -22.78 -6.35 -0.64
N ALA A 16 -22.10 -5.49 0.14
CA ALA A 16 -22.38 -4.06 0.19
C ALA A 16 -21.65 -3.28 -0.92
N SER A 17 -22.37 -2.35 -1.55
CA SER A 17 -21.76 -1.31 -2.39
C SER A 17 -21.02 -0.31 -1.50
N GLY A 18 -19.72 -0.53 -1.31
CA GLY A 18 -18.84 0.40 -0.60
C GLY A 18 -18.67 1.73 -1.34
N GLN A 19 -18.25 2.77 -0.64
CA GLN A 19 -17.91 4.05 -1.27
C GLN A 19 -16.60 3.91 -2.04
N VAL A 20 -16.62 4.27 -3.33
CA VAL A 20 -15.43 4.27 -4.19
C VAL A 20 -14.89 5.69 -4.24
N PHE A 21 -13.60 5.82 -3.98
CA PHE A 21 -12.86 7.07 -4.11
C PHE A 21 -11.82 6.93 -5.22
N GLU A 22 -11.54 8.03 -5.91
CA GLU A 22 -10.50 8.09 -6.95
C GLU A 22 -9.09 7.85 -6.39
N HIS A 23 -8.87 8.14 -5.10
CA HIS A 23 -7.56 8.05 -4.44
C HIS A 23 -7.67 7.28 -3.12
N PHE A 24 -6.75 6.34 -2.90
CA PHE A 24 -6.63 5.56 -1.65
C PHE A 24 -6.54 6.44 -0.41
N TYR A 25 -5.95 7.64 -0.53
CA TYR A 25 -5.81 8.57 0.58
C TYR A 25 -7.17 8.89 1.23
N PHE A 26 -8.23 9.11 0.44
CA PHE A 26 -9.53 9.48 1.00
C PHE A 26 -10.22 8.30 1.72
N SER A 27 -10.13 7.09 1.18
CA SER A 27 -10.68 5.91 1.85
C SER A 27 -9.90 5.58 3.15
N LEU A 28 -8.58 5.76 3.14
CA LEU A 28 -7.75 5.59 4.32
C LEU A 28 -8.04 6.63 5.41
N GLN A 29 -8.20 7.91 5.04
CA GLN A 29 -8.59 8.95 6.00
C GLN A 29 -9.97 8.70 6.60
N ALA A 30 -10.93 8.18 5.82
CA ALA A 30 -12.22 7.77 6.35
C ALA A 30 -12.09 6.61 7.38
N ALA A 31 -11.22 5.63 7.10
CA ALA A 31 -10.95 4.55 8.05
C ALA A 31 -10.27 5.07 9.34
N VAL A 32 -9.28 5.96 9.22
CA VAL A 32 -8.63 6.65 10.36
C VAL A 32 -9.63 7.43 11.20
N ALA A 33 -10.62 8.08 10.56
CA ALA A 33 -11.70 8.79 11.24
C ALA A 33 -12.77 7.87 11.85
N GLY A 34 -12.61 6.54 11.77
CA GLY A 34 -13.55 5.57 12.33
C GLY A 34 -14.83 5.38 11.51
N LEU A 35 -14.86 5.80 10.24
CA LEU A 35 -16.03 5.72 9.37
C LEU A 35 -16.19 4.35 8.69
N GLY A 36 -15.31 3.40 8.97
CA GLY A 36 -15.43 2.03 8.47
C GLY A 36 -14.07 1.38 8.17
N VAL A 37 -14.07 0.50 7.17
CA VAL A 37 -12.89 -0.26 6.73
C VAL A 37 -12.49 0.13 5.31
N ALA A 38 -11.19 0.14 5.05
CA ALA A 38 -10.63 0.42 3.74
C ALA A 38 -9.58 -0.64 3.36
N ILE A 39 -9.46 -0.91 2.06
CA ILE A 39 -8.30 -1.62 1.50
C ILE A 39 -7.31 -0.57 1.04
N GLY A 40 -6.04 -0.73 1.42
CA GLY A 40 -4.96 0.14 0.99
C GLY A 40 -3.61 -0.59 0.92
N PRO A 41 -2.63 -0.01 0.20
CA PRO A 41 -1.29 -0.57 0.12
C PRO A 41 -0.55 -0.40 1.44
N TRP A 42 0.22 -1.41 1.84
CA TRP A 42 1.01 -1.44 3.08
C TRP A 42 1.82 -0.15 3.32
N GLN A 43 2.49 0.34 2.27
CA GLN A 43 3.35 1.52 2.34
C GLN A 43 2.61 2.80 2.78
N LEU A 44 1.29 2.89 2.56
CA LEU A 44 0.50 4.06 2.96
C LEU A 44 -0.10 3.95 4.38
N VAL A 45 -0.09 2.77 5.00
CA VAL A 45 -0.76 2.54 6.29
C VAL A 45 0.17 2.01 7.38
N ARG A 46 1.43 1.66 7.07
CA ARG A 46 2.37 1.09 8.05
C ARG A 46 2.55 1.95 9.31
N ASP A 47 2.57 3.27 9.18
CA ASP A 47 2.78 4.18 10.31
C ASP A 47 1.52 4.28 11.19
N ASP A 48 0.35 4.32 10.57
CA ASP A 48 -0.94 4.28 11.29
C ASP A 48 -1.17 2.94 11.98
N LEU A 49 -0.71 1.83 11.39
CA LEU A 49 -0.72 0.51 12.03
C LEU A 49 0.28 0.44 13.20
N ASN A 50 1.50 0.94 13.02
CA ASN A 50 2.53 0.95 14.06
C ASN A 50 2.14 1.82 15.26
N SER A 51 1.43 2.93 15.01
CA SER A 51 0.90 3.82 16.06
C SER A 51 -0.39 3.31 16.69
N GLY A 52 -1.03 2.29 16.12
CA GLY A 52 -2.29 1.72 16.59
C GLY A 52 -3.53 2.55 16.25
N VAL A 53 -3.39 3.58 15.41
CA VAL A 53 -4.52 4.35 14.86
C VAL A 53 -5.38 3.46 13.96
N LEU A 54 -4.72 2.61 13.16
CA LEU A 54 -5.37 1.58 12.36
C LEU A 54 -5.03 0.19 12.89
N ALA A 55 -5.91 -0.76 12.58
CA ALA A 55 -5.64 -2.18 12.70
C ALA A 55 -5.89 -2.87 11.34
N ALA A 56 -5.19 -3.97 11.08
CA ALA A 56 -5.36 -4.77 9.87
C ALA A 56 -5.93 -6.16 10.22
N PRO A 57 -7.25 -6.26 10.50
CA PRO A 57 -7.86 -7.50 10.96
C PRO A 57 -7.77 -8.65 9.95
N MET A 58 -7.72 -8.34 8.65
CA MET A 58 -7.53 -9.32 7.59
C MET A 58 -6.08 -9.43 7.10
N GLY A 59 -5.14 -8.72 7.74
CA GLY A 59 -3.73 -8.69 7.34
C GLY A 59 -3.48 -8.10 5.95
N PHE A 60 -2.31 -8.45 5.39
CA PHE A 60 -1.88 -8.06 4.05
C PHE A 60 -1.48 -9.29 3.24
N VAL A 61 -1.76 -9.25 1.94
CA VAL A 61 -1.34 -10.26 0.97
C VAL A 61 -0.51 -9.56 -0.09
N GLU A 62 0.64 -10.14 -0.46
CA GLU A 62 1.43 -9.62 -1.58
C GLU A 62 0.67 -9.78 -2.89
N ASP A 63 0.47 -8.68 -3.60
CA ASP A 63 -0.22 -8.63 -4.89
C ASP A 63 0.74 -8.73 -6.10
N GLY A 64 2.04 -8.86 -5.83
CA GLY A 64 3.10 -8.88 -6.85
C GLY A 64 3.56 -7.49 -7.31
N SER A 65 2.97 -6.40 -6.82
CA SER A 65 3.40 -5.04 -7.13
C SER A 65 4.80 -4.76 -6.58
N ARG A 66 5.56 -3.90 -7.26
CA ARG A 66 6.93 -3.52 -6.89
C ARG A 66 7.14 -2.02 -7.12
N TYR A 67 7.88 -1.38 -6.23
CA TYR A 67 8.41 -0.03 -6.45
C TYR A 67 9.73 -0.15 -7.21
N CYS A 68 9.83 0.52 -8.36
CA CYS A 68 10.98 0.44 -9.25
C CYS A 68 11.57 1.83 -9.49
N LEU A 69 12.90 1.94 -9.41
CA LEU A 69 13.63 3.11 -9.91
C LEU A 69 13.95 2.90 -11.38
N LEU A 70 13.39 3.76 -12.25
CA LEU A 70 13.60 3.70 -13.70
C LEU A 70 14.65 4.72 -14.13
N SER A 71 15.60 4.29 -14.96
CA SER A 71 16.64 5.16 -15.53
C SER A 71 16.81 4.84 -17.03
N PRO A 72 16.98 5.86 -17.89
CA PRO A 72 17.22 5.65 -19.32
C PRO A 72 18.59 5.01 -19.62
N GLN A 73 19.53 5.10 -18.68
CA GLN A 73 20.87 4.53 -18.80
C GLN A 73 21.22 3.68 -17.58
N PRO A 74 22.12 2.69 -17.71
CA PRO A 74 22.63 1.94 -16.56
C PRO A 74 23.21 2.86 -15.49
N LEU A 75 22.88 2.59 -14.24
CA LEU A 75 23.37 3.32 -13.07
C LEU A 75 24.87 3.07 -12.92
N GLN A 76 25.66 4.14 -13.00
CA GLN A 76 27.11 4.06 -12.83
C GLN A 76 27.46 4.09 -11.34
N PRO A 77 28.42 3.27 -10.86
CA PRO A 77 28.89 3.33 -9.48
C PRO A 77 29.35 4.74 -9.09
N GLY A 78 28.91 5.22 -7.92
CA GLY A 78 29.20 6.57 -7.42
C GLY A 78 28.46 7.71 -8.12
N SER A 79 27.46 7.38 -8.96
CA SER A 79 26.54 8.40 -9.49
C SER A 79 25.43 8.71 -8.47
N PRO A 80 24.85 9.93 -8.48
CA PRO A 80 23.73 10.28 -7.59
C PRO A 80 22.54 9.32 -7.70
N GLN A 81 22.31 8.73 -8.88
CA GLN A 81 21.24 7.78 -9.11
C GLN A 81 21.54 6.41 -8.48
N ALA A 82 22.81 5.99 -8.46
CA ALA A 82 23.24 4.79 -7.75
C ALA A 82 23.13 4.98 -6.23
N ASP A 83 23.55 6.15 -5.72
CA ASP A 83 23.42 6.51 -4.31
C ASP A 83 21.95 6.54 -3.88
N LEU A 84 21.06 7.11 -4.72
CA LEU A 84 19.62 7.09 -4.49
C LEU A 84 19.05 5.67 -4.47
N LEU A 85 19.49 4.79 -5.38
CA LEU A 85 19.04 3.39 -5.39
C LEU A 85 19.47 2.66 -4.12
N GLU A 86 20.70 2.89 -3.66
CA GLU A 86 21.20 2.29 -2.43
C GLU A 86 20.41 2.79 -1.21
N TRP A 87 20.16 4.10 -1.14
CA TRP A 87 19.32 4.69 -0.11
C TRP A 87 17.90 4.09 -0.12
N LEU A 88 17.26 3.98 -1.30
CA LEU A 88 15.92 3.39 -1.44
C LEU A 88 15.86 1.95 -0.95
N ARG A 89 16.90 1.15 -1.21
CA ARG A 89 17.00 -0.25 -0.75
C ARG A 89 17.26 -0.37 0.75
N ALA A 90 17.93 0.61 1.35
CA ALA A 90 18.16 0.64 2.80
C ALA A 90 16.91 1.14 3.56
N ALA A 91 16.09 1.98 2.93
CA ALA A 91 14.89 2.58 3.54
C ALA A 91 13.61 1.75 3.34
N SER A 92 13.65 0.68 2.53
CA SER A 92 12.50 -0.17 2.20
C SER A 92 12.19 -1.22 3.26
#